data_AF-A0A0M4DT64-F1
#
_entry.id   AF-A0A0M4DT64-F1
#
_cell.length_a   1.000
_cell.length_b   1.000
_cell.length_c   1.000
_cell.angle_alpha   90.00
_cell.angle_beta   90.00
_cell.angle_gamma   90.00
#
_symmetry.space_group_name_H-M   'P 1'
#
loop_
_entity.id
_entity.type
_entity.pdbx_description
1 polymer ?
#
loop_
_entity_poly.entity_id
_entity_poly.type
_entity_poly.pdbx_seq_one_letter_code
_entity_poly.pdbx_strand_id
1 'polypeptide(L)'
;MRVPRARKAAVAVAAVALAAGALVSCGADSPGEGVTSAPHAGDAACKRFAAGYPDRLGGQKLTFTDRPGVAVWGENAIVLRCGVELPEPTIDPCATVDGVDWVFREDRSEDGGKVVVTYGRDPAVEVAVTGEITAVDDVLVGLSALVEPVKPYTKCVGMDDVPAPAPSD
;
A
#
# COMPACT_ATOMS: atom_id res chain seq x y z
N MET A 1 -1.19 -90.32 28.17
CA MET A 1 -0.52 -89.02 28.42
C MET A 1 -1.48 -87.90 28.06
N ARG A 2 -1.98 -87.17 29.07
CA ARG A 2 -2.85 -86.00 28.94
C ARG A 2 -1.99 -84.75 29.21
N VAL A 3 -2.01 -83.77 28.32
CA VAL A 3 -1.47 -82.42 28.56
C VAL A 3 -2.64 -81.48 28.86
N PRO A 4 -2.54 -80.58 29.87
CA PRO A 4 -3.70 -79.92 30.47
C PRO A 4 -4.05 -78.54 29.85
N ARG A 5 -5.29 -78.15 30.17
CA ARG A 5 -5.97 -76.86 30.00
C ARG A 5 -5.18 -75.64 30.53
N ALA A 6 -5.39 -74.45 29.95
CA ALA A 6 -6.34 -73.44 30.44
C ALA A 6 -5.97 -72.00 30.02
N ARG A 7 -7.01 -71.24 29.69
CA ARG A 7 -7.05 -69.81 29.32
C ARG A 7 -6.84 -68.92 30.57
N LYS A 8 -5.91 -67.94 30.53
CA LYS A 8 -5.89 -66.68 31.31
C LYS A 8 -5.02 -65.67 30.54
N ALA A 9 -5.60 -64.67 29.87
CA ALA A 9 -5.87 -63.31 30.36
C ALA A 9 -4.61 -62.47 30.59
N ALA A 10 -4.37 -61.50 29.69
CA ALA A 10 -3.65 -60.27 30.01
C ALA A 10 -4.26 -59.13 29.18
N VAL A 11 -4.97 -58.26 29.88
CA VAL A 11 -5.50 -56.98 29.43
C VAL A 11 -4.37 -55.95 29.50
N ALA A 12 -4.19 -55.16 28.44
CA ALA A 12 -3.61 -53.81 28.46
C ALA A 12 -3.87 -53.21 27.05
N VAL A 13 -5.01 -52.57 26.81
CA VAL A 13 -5.22 -51.12 26.96
C VAL A 13 -3.92 -50.32 26.83
N ALA A 14 -3.68 -49.79 25.63
CA ALA A 14 -2.97 -48.54 25.44
C ALA A 14 -3.69 -47.80 24.32
N ALA A 15 -4.64 -46.96 24.72
CA ALA A 15 -5.24 -45.95 23.88
C ALA A 15 -4.10 -45.04 23.37
N VAL A 16 -3.81 -45.09 22.07
CA VAL A 16 -2.95 -44.11 21.43
C VAL A 16 -3.76 -42.82 21.35
N ALA A 17 -3.58 -41.99 22.38
CA ALA A 17 -4.17 -40.68 22.48
C ALA A 17 -3.71 -39.82 21.30
N LEU A 18 -4.69 -39.45 20.48
CA LEU A 18 -4.86 -38.15 19.82
C LEU A 18 -3.77 -37.12 20.18
N ALA A 19 -2.80 -36.99 19.30
CA ALA A 19 -2.03 -35.76 19.14
C ALA A 19 -1.95 -35.45 17.64
N ALA A 20 -3.12 -35.39 16.99
CA ALA A 20 -3.24 -34.66 15.74
C ALA A 20 -2.99 -33.20 16.09
N GLY A 21 -1.74 -32.76 15.95
CA GLY A 21 -1.38 -31.35 16.02
C GLY A 21 -2.24 -30.63 14.99
N ALA A 22 -3.25 -29.90 15.49
CA ALA A 22 -3.87 -28.85 14.70
C ALA A 22 -2.75 -27.87 14.40
N LEU A 23 -2.17 -27.97 13.20
CA LEU A 23 -1.50 -26.86 12.57
C LEU A 23 -2.61 -25.82 12.42
N VAL A 24 -2.74 -24.96 13.42
CA VAL A 24 -3.46 -23.70 13.31
C VAL A 24 -2.70 -22.97 12.22
N SER A 25 -3.18 -23.08 10.98
CA SER A 25 -2.85 -22.15 9.92
C SER A 25 -3.43 -20.83 10.40
N CYS A 26 -2.62 -20.08 11.14
CA CYS A 26 -2.84 -18.67 11.35
C CYS A 26 -2.65 -18.06 9.96
N GLY A 27 -3.71 -18.04 9.16
CA GLY A 27 -3.83 -17.17 8.01
C GLY A 27 -3.92 -15.76 8.57
N ALA A 28 -2.82 -15.27 9.10
CA ALA A 28 -2.63 -13.85 9.27
C ALA A 28 -2.34 -13.36 7.85
N ASP A 29 -3.31 -12.66 7.26
CA ASP A 29 -3.10 -11.91 6.03
C ASP A 29 -1.77 -11.17 6.17
N SER A 30 -0.83 -11.45 5.27
CA SER A 30 0.49 -10.83 5.39
C SER A 30 0.32 -9.33 5.16
N PRO A 31 0.96 -8.45 5.94
CA PRO A 31 0.88 -7.02 5.69
C PRO A 31 1.15 -6.67 4.23
N GLY A 32 0.23 -5.93 3.60
CA GLY A 32 0.33 -5.62 2.18
C GLY A 32 0.04 -6.80 1.26
N GLU A 33 -0.75 -7.79 1.68
CA GLU A 33 -1.17 -8.89 0.80
C GLU A 33 -1.78 -8.33 -0.49
N GLY A 34 -1.40 -8.92 -1.63
CA GLY A 34 -1.79 -8.44 -2.96
C GLY A 34 -1.04 -7.20 -3.46
N VAL A 35 -0.28 -6.50 -2.60
CA VAL A 35 0.50 -5.32 -2.99
C VAL A 35 1.88 -5.74 -3.48
N THR A 36 2.25 -5.31 -4.69
CA THR A 36 3.56 -5.57 -5.30
C THR A 36 4.39 -4.30 -5.42
N SER A 37 5.72 -4.43 -5.49
CA SER A 37 6.60 -3.31 -5.85
C SER A 37 6.23 -2.72 -7.22
N ALA A 38 6.46 -1.42 -7.39
CA ALA A 38 6.30 -0.77 -8.68
C ALA A 38 7.50 -1.05 -9.61
N PRO A 39 7.36 -0.87 -10.94
CA PRO A 39 8.42 -1.19 -11.91
C PRO A 39 9.76 -0.52 -11.63
N HIS A 40 9.75 0.70 -11.08
CA HIS A 40 10.94 1.50 -10.78
C HIS A 40 11.21 1.65 -9.27
N ALA A 41 10.67 0.75 -8.44
CA ALA A 41 10.82 0.80 -6.98
C ALA A 41 12.28 0.73 -6.47
N GLY A 42 13.23 0.36 -7.33
CA GLY A 42 14.66 0.36 -7.04
C GLY A 42 15.33 1.74 -7.04
N ASP A 43 14.61 2.79 -7.44
CA ASP A 43 15.13 4.16 -7.52
C ASP A 43 15.70 4.65 -6.18
N ALA A 44 16.77 5.44 -6.23
CA ALA A 44 17.44 5.95 -5.04
C ALA A 44 16.54 6.89 -4.22
N ALA A 45 15.64 7.65 -4.84
CA ALA A 45 14.66 8.47 -4.16
C ALA A 45 13.64 7.62 -3.40
N CYS A 46 13.16 6.51 -3.97
CA CYS A 46 12.26 5.59 -3.25
C CYS A 46 12.89 5.05 -1.96
N LYS A 47 14.21 4.74 -1.98
CA LYS A 47 14.93 4.34 -0.77
C LYS A 47 15.04 5.48 0.26
N ARG A 48 15.21 6.72 -0.19
CA ARG A 48 15.23 7.90 0.69
C ARG A 48 13.86 8.15 1.32
N PHE A 49 12.78 8.03 0.55
CA PHE A 49 11.41 8.17 1.07
C PHE A 49 11.14 7.13 2.16
N ALA A 50 11.58 5.89 1.96
CA ALA A 50 11.41 4.81 2.93
C ALA A 50 12.05 5.08 4.30
N ALA A 51 13.12 5.88 4.35
CA ALA A 51 13.74 6.29 5.61
C ALA A 51 12.94 7.38 6.36
N GLY A 52 12.00 8.05 5.67
CA GLY A 52 11.20 9.15 6.21
C GLY A 52 9.71 8.82 6.37
N TYR A 53 9.26 7.61 6.03
CA TYR A 53 7.85 7.25 6.18
C TYR A 53 7.38 7.46 7.62
N PRO A 54 6.26 8.17 7.84
CA PRO A 54 5.78 8.43 9.19
C PRO A 54 5.24 7.14 9.82
N ASP A 55 5.49 6.96 11.12
CA ASP A 55 4.95 5.82 11.89
C ASP A 55 3.42 5.76 11.87
N ARG A 56 2.77 6.92 11.65
CA ARG A 56 1.33 7.03 11.45
C ARG A 56 0.97 7.95 10.30
N LEU A 57 -0.06 7.57 9.56
CA LEU A 57 -0.62 8.34 8.45
C LEU A 57 -2.14 8.14 8.42
N GLY A 58 -2.92 9.21 8.34
CA GLY A 58 -4.39 9.12 8.42
C GLY A 58 -4.90 8.37 9.66
N GLY A 59 -4.20 8.46 10.79
CA GLY A 59 -4.50 7.71 12.02
C GLY A 59 -4.08 6.23 12.01
N GLN A 60 -3.67 5.69 10.86
CA GLN A 60 -3.26 4.29 10.69
C GLN A 60 -1.78 4.11 11.02
N LYS A 61 -1.41 2.96 11.57
CA LYS A 61 -0.03 2.63 11.93
C LYS A 61 0.70 2.03 10.73
N LEU A 62 1.95 2.44 10.50
CA LEU A 62 2.82 1.84 9.49
C LEU A 62 3.04 0.35 9.81
N THR A 63 2.88 -0.48 8.80
CA THR A 63 3.11 -1.92 8.85
C THR A 63 4.31 -2.26 7.96
N PHE A 64 5.22 -3.07 8.51
CA PHE A 64 6.43 -3.46 7.80
C PHE A 64 6.10 -4.30 6.57
N THR A 65 6.79 -4.00 5.46
CA THR A 65 6.81 -4.85 4.26
C THR A 65 8.26 -5.04 3.82
N ASP A 66 8.56 -6.20 3.24
CA ASP A 66 9.87 -6.52 2.65
C ASP A 66 9.98 -6.11 1.17
N ARG A 67 8.93 -5.46 0.64
CA ARG A 67 8.81 -5.11 -0.77
C ARG A 67 9.39 -3.71 -1.03
N PRO A 68 10.41 -3.56 -1.90
CA PRO A 68 10.99 -2.27 -2.22
C PRO A 68 9.93 -1.26 -2.67
N GLY A 69 10.03 -0.02 -2.19
CA GLY A 69 9.15 1.07 -2.58
C GLY A 69 7.70 0.94 -2.08
N VAL A 70 7.38 -0.07 -1.27
CA VAL A 70 6.03 -0.29 -0.72
C VAL A 70 5.98 0.14 0.74
N ALA A 71 4.96 0.90 1.10
CA ALA A 71 4.58 1.14 2.49
C ALA A 71 3.07 0.95 2.65
N VAL A 72 2.68 0.42 3.81
CA VAL A 72 1.29 0.09 4.12
C VAL A 72 0.99 0.64 5.51
N TRP A 73 -0.12 1.36 5.66
CA TRP A 73 -0.63 1.75 6.96
C TRP A 73 -1.98 1.07 7.22
N GLY A 74 -2.13 0.53 8.43
CA GLY A 74 -3.30 -0.27 8.80
C GLY A 74 -3.38 -1.58 8.02
N GLU A 75 -4.59 -2.10 7.86
CA GLU A 75 -4.91 -3.30 7.06
C GLU A 75 -5.14 -2.90 5.59
N ASN A 76 -4.09 -2.40 4.91
CA ASN A 76 -4.16 -1.84 3.56
C ASN A 76 -5.08 -0.61 3.42
N ALA A 77 -5.41 0.07 4.51
CA ALA A 77 -6.20 1.29 4.49
C ALA A 77 -5.52 2.42 3.69
N ILE A 78 -4.18 2.47 3.75
CA ILE A 78 -3.36 3.33 2.92
C ILE A 78 -2.19 2.49 2.39
N VAL A 79 -2.03 2.44 1.07
CA VAL A 79 -0.95 1.72 0.40
C VAL A 79 -0.19 2.70 -0.48
N LEU A 80 1.11 2.83 -0.25
CA LEU A 80 2.03 3.63 -1.08
C LEU A 80 2.89 2.70 -1.93
N ARG A 81 3.03 3.04 -3.23
CA ARG A 81 3.97 2.42 -4.17
C ARG A 81 4.80 3.50 -4.85
N CYS A 82 6.10 3.54 -4.55
CA CYS A 82 7.06 4.44 -5.19
C CYS A 82 7.68 3.80 -6.44
N GLY A 83 7.85 4.58 -7.50
CA GLY A 83 8.41 4.14 -8.76
C GLY A 83 7.39 3.52 -9.70
N VAL A 84 6.13 3.99 -9.63
CA VAL A 84 5.14 3.67 -10.67
C VAL A 84 5.47 4.38 -11.98
N GLU A 85 4.82 3.97 -13.06
CA GLU A 85 4.91 4.67 -14.34
C GLU A 85 4.46 6.13 -14.18
N LEU A 86 5.18 7.03 -14.83
CA LEU A 86 4.88 8.47 -14.79
C LEU A 86 3.50 8.71 -15.42
N PRO A 87 2.57 9.42 -14.74
CA PRO A 87 1.30 9.74 -15.35
C PRO A 87 1.49 10.60 -16.61
N GLU A 88 0.85 10.18 -17.71
CA GLU A 88 0.71 11.03 -18.89
C GLU A 88 -0.24 12.20 -18.62
N PRO A 89 -0.20 13.30 -19.40
CA PRO A 89 -1.19 14.36 -19.32
C PRO A 89 -2.61 13.80 -19.41
N THR A 90 -3.45 14.20 -18.46
CA THR A 90 -4.82 13.67 -18.30
C THR A 90 -5.81 14.78 -17.97
N ILE A 91 -7.10 14.46 -18.11
CA ILE A 91 -8.22 15.30 -17.69
C ILE A 91 -8.69 15.00 -16.25
N ASP A 92 -8.14 13.95 -15.64
CA ASP A 92 -8.41 13.59 -14.25
C ASP A 92 -8.13 14.79 -13.32
N PRO A 93 -8.86 14.92 -12.20
CA PRO A 93 -8.60 15.99 -11.25
C PRO A 93 -7.15 16.00 -10.77
N CYS A 94 -6.54 17.19 -10.78
CA CYS A 94 -5.16 17.41 -10.37
C CYS A 94 -5.13 18.48 -9.29
N ALA A 95 -4.47 18.22 -8.16
CA ALA A 95 -4.34 19.18 -7.06
C ALA A 95 -2.90 19.28 -6.58
N THR A 96 -2.46 20.50 -6.29
CA THR A 96 -1.20 20.77 -5.62
C THR A 96 -1.40 20.74 -4.11
N VAL A 97 -0.65 19.89 -3.41
CA VAL A 97 -0.61 19.80 -1.94
C VAL A 97 0.84 19.97 -1.52
N ASP A 98 1.13 21.02 -0.73
CA ASP A 98 2.47 21.32 -0.22
C ASP A 98 3.59 21.25 -1.28
N GLY A 99 3.32 21.81 -2.47
CA GLY A 99 4.29 21.88 -3.57
C GLY A 99 4.45 20.59 -4.39
N VAL A 100 3.62 19.57 -4.11
CA VAL A 100 3.56 18.33 -4.87
C VAL A 100 2.21 18.26 -5.60
N ASP A 101 2.26 18.02 -6.90
CA ASP A 101 1.07 17.84 -7.72
C ASP A 101 0.61 16.38 -7.68
N TRP A 102 -0.68 16.15 -7.48
CA TRP A 102 -1.29 14.84 -7.34
C TRP A 102 -2.47 14.71 -8.31
N VAL A 103 -2.42 13.69 -9.17
CA VAL A 103 -3.51 13.32 -10.08
C VAL A 103 -4.39 12.26 -9.40
N PHE A 104 -5.69 12.54 -9.30
CA PHE A 104 -6.70 11.65 -8.75
C PHE A 104 -7.21 10.73 -9.86
N ARG A 105 -6.77 9.47 -9.84
CA ARG A 105 -7.09 8.47 -10.86
C ARG A 105 -8.52 7.98 -10.69
N GLU A 106 -9.45 8.63 -11.37
CA GLU A 106 -10.89 8.36 -11.26
C GLU A 106 -11.23 6.94 -11.71
N ASP A 107 -10.57 6.48 -12.77
CA ASP A 107 -10.70 5.13 -13.34
C ASP A 107 -10.29 4.00 -12.39
N ARG A 108 -9.56 4.33 -11.32
CA ARG A 108 -9.08 3.38 -10.30
C ARG A 108 -9.62 3.69 -8.90
N SER A 109 -10.45 4.71 -8.76
CA SER A 109 -11.02 5.14 -7.49
C SER A 109 -12.43 4.56 -7.33
N GLU A 110 -12.53 3.45 -6.62
CA GLU A 110 -13.78 2.67 -6.43
C GLU A 110 -14.23 2.68 -4.96
N ASP A 111 -15.51 2.41 -4.71
CA ASP A 111 -16.09 2.24 -3.35
C ASP A 111 -15.74 3.34 -2.35
N GLY A 112 -15.68 4.58 -2.83
CA GLY A 112 -15.31 5.76 -2.03
C GLY A 112 -13.81 5.93 -1.80
N GLY A 113 -13.01 4.91 -2.09
CA GLY A 113 -11.55 4.98 -2.10
C GLY A 113 -10.99 5.96 -3.13
N LYS A 114 -9.70 6.27 -2.99
CA LYS A 114 -8.97 7.18 -3.87
C LYS A 114 -7.63 6.57 -4.24
N VAL A 115 -7.32 6.58 -5.53
CA VAL A 115 -5.96 6.33 -6.02
C VAL A 115 -5.40 7.63 -6.55
N VAL A 116 -4.30 8.08 -5.96
CA VAL A 116 -3.65 9.35 -6.28
C VAL A 116 -2.20 9.10 -6.66
N VAL A 117 -1.71 9.77 -7.70
CA VAL A 117 -0.34 9.60 -8.19
C VAL A 117 0.31 10.96 -8.35
N THR A 118 1.55 11.10 -7.88
CA THR A 118 2.31 12.34 -8.06
C THR A 118 2.51 12.65 -9.54
N TYR A 119 2.34 13.90 -9.94
CA TYR A 119 2.49 14.36 -11.31
C TYR A 119 3.73 15.23 -11.47
N GLY A 120 4.39 15.07 -12.62
CA GLY A 120 5.55 15.88 -12.99
C GLY A 120 6.81 15.67 -12.14
N ARG A 121 6.94 14.55 -11.45
CA ARG A 121 8.14 14.15 -10.70
C ARG A 121 8.53 12.71 -11.05
N ASP A 122 9.83 12.44 -11.06
CA ASP A 122 10.40 11.11 -11.32
C ASP A 122 11.37 10.74 -10.17
N PRO A 123 11.11 9.67 -9.39
CA PRO A 123 10.04 8.68 -9.56
C PRO A 123 8.64 9.19 -9.18
N ALA A 124 7.61 8.64 -9.81
CA ALA A 124 6.24 8.85 -9.39
C ALA A 124 5.86 7.97 -8.18
N VAL A 125 5.07 8.53 -7.28
CA VAL A 125 4.53 7.85 -6.10
C VAL A 125 3.02 7.71 -6.25
N GLU A 126 2.53 6.48 -6.15
CA GLU A 126 1.10 6.15 -6.08
C GLU A 126 0.70 5.91 -4.64
N VAL A 127 -0.49 6.38 -4.26
CA VAL A 127 -1.12 6.13 -2.98
C VAL A 127 -2.54 5.69 -3.22
N ALA A 128 -2.89 4.49 -2.76
CA ALA A 128 -4.26 4.00 -2.70
C ALA A 128 -4.77 4.16 -1.27
N VAL A 129 -5.94 4.78 -1.12
CA VAL A 129 -6.58 5.07 0.16
C VAL A 129 -8.00 4.48 0.11
N THR A 130 -8.37 3.69 1.11
CA THR A 130 -9.72 3.10 1.17
C THR A 130 -10.78 4.13 1.53
N GLY A 131 -12.06 3.85 1.24
CA GLY A 131 -13.17 4.74 1.58
C GLY A 131 -13.41 4.94 3.08
N GLU A 132 -12.74 4.17 3.94
CA GLU A 132 -12.76 4.35 5.40
C GLU A 132 -11.98 5.59 5.87
N ILE A 133 -11.00 6.03 5.07
CA ILE A 133 -10.20 7.22 5.36
C ILE A 133 -10.82 8.43 4.67
N THR A 134 -11.49 9.28 5.44
CA THR A 134 -12.20 10.45 4.90
C THR A 134 -11.30 11.66 4.68
N ALA A 135 -10.20 11.78 5.44
CA ALA A 135 -9.24 12.88 5.37
C ALA A 135 -8.06 12.53 4.42
N VAL A 136 -8.36 12.42 3.13
CA VAL A 136 -7.34 12.10 2.09
C VAL A 136 -6.32 13.23 1.95
N ASP A 137 -6.75 14.47 2.17
CA ASP A 137 -5.90 15.66 2.23
C ASP A 137 -4.81 15.56 3.31
N ASP A 138 -5.15 15.11 4.53
CA ASP A 138 -4.16 14.88 5.60
C ASP A 138 -3.13 13.81 5.22
N VAL A 139 -3.56 12.76 4.49
CA VAL A 139 -2.67 11.74 3.96
C VAL A 139 -1.70 12.34 2.94
N LEU A 140 -2.21 13.16 2.01
CA LEU A 140 -1.40 13.82 1.00
C LEU A 140 -0.42 14.83 1.60
N VAL A 141 -0.83 15.62 2.59
CA VAL A 141 0.05 16.54 3.34
C VAL A 141 1.19 15.76 3.98
N GLY A 142 0.88 14.66 4.70
CA GLY A 142 1.88 13.84 5.36
C GLY A 142 2.91 13.22 4.42
N LEU A 143 2.53 12.92 3.17
CA LEU A 143 3.41 12.35 2.17
C LEU A 143 4.14 13.39 1.31
N SER A 144 3.55 14.58 1.12
CA SER A 144 4.12 15.62 0.27
C SER A 144 5.48 16.09 0.78
N ALA A 145 5.68 16.15 2.10
CA ALA A 145 6.99 16.46 2.69
C ALA A 145 8.13 15.50 2.28
N LEU A 146 7.81 14.26 1.92
CA LEU A 146 8.79 13.28 1.45
C LEU A 146 9.12 13.46 -0.03
N VAL A 147 8.12 13.85 -0.82
CA VAL A 147 8.17 13.91 -2.28
C VAL A 147 8.63 15.29 -2.79
N GLU A 148 8.34 16.36 -2.05
CA GLU A 148 8.66 17.75 -2.38
C GLU A 148 10.13 17.95 -2.82
N PRO A 149 11.15 17.30 -2.19
CA PRO A 149 12.54 17.49 -2.59
C PRO A 149 12.90 16.97 -3.99
N VAL A 150 12.04 16.13 -4.60
CA VAL A 150 12.22 15.72 -6.00
C VAL A 150 11.84 16.88 -6.90
N LYS A 151 12.71 17.29 -7.82
CA LYS A 151 12.44 18.45 -8.66
C LYS A 151 11.29 18.17 -9.65
N PRO A 152 10.28 19.06 -9.76
CA PRO A 152 9.26 18.93 -10.79
C PRO A 152 9.81 19.25 -12.19
N TYR A 153 9.29 18.55 -13.20
CA TYR A 153 9.49 18.84 -14.62
C TYR A 153 8.21 19.29 -15.34
N THR A 154 7.04 19.07 -14.75
CA THR A 154 5.75 19.64 -15.17
C THR A 154 4.86 19.84 -13.94
N LYS A 155 3.66 20.39 -14.12
CA LYS A 155 2.73 20.70 -13.03
C LYS A 155 1.27 20.53 -13.40
N CYS A 156 0.39 20.47 -12.40
CA CYS A 156 -1.05 20.66 -12.61
C CYS A 156 -1.29 22.01 -13.32
N VAL A 157 -2.24 22.04 -14.25
CA VAL A 157 -2.68 23.27 -14.92
C VAL A 157 -4.05 23.69 -14.39
N GLY A 158 -4.21 24.98 -14.10
CA GLY A 158 -5.44 25.55 -13.59
C GLY A 158 -5.95 26.73 -14.41
N MET A 159 -7.04 27.35 -13.96
CA MET A 159 -7.62 28.52 -14.61
C MET A 159 -6.64 29.71 -14.69
N ASP A 160 -5.76 29.82 -13.70
CA ASP A 160 -4.73 30.86 -13.63
C ASP A 160 -3.60 30.69 -14.66
N ASP A 161 -3.48 29.50 -15.26
CA ASP A 161 -2.49 29.23 -16.31
C ASP A 161 -3.02 29.55 -17.72
N VAL A 162 -4.30 29.96 -17.84
CA VAL A 162 -4.88 30.33 -19.13
C VAL A 162 -4.28 31.67 -19.59
N PRO A 163 -3.60 31.72 -20.75
CA PRO A 163 -3.07 32.98 -21.27
C PRO A 163 -4.20 33.99 -21.50
N ALA A 164 -3.95 35.26 -21.15
CA ALA A 164 -4.92 36.32 -21.43
C ALA A 164 -5.25 36.38 -22.94
N PRO A 165 -6.51 36.67 -23.31
CA PRO A 165 -6.87 36.80 -24.72
C PRO A 165 -6.02 37.90 -25.37
N ALA A 166 -5.57 37.65 -26.59
CA ALA A 166 -4.86 38.67 -27.36
C ALA A 166 -5.76 39.91 -27.55
N PRO A 167 -5.20 41.14 -27.57
CA PRO A 167 -5.97 42.33 -27.87
C PRO A 167 -6.66 42.17 -29.22
N SER A 168 -7.96 42.50 -29.27
CA SER A 168 -8.68 42.66 -30.54
C SER A 168 -8.32 44.02 -31.14
N ASP A 169 -7.71 44.00 -32.34
CA ASP A 169 -7.51 45.17 -33.20
C ASP A 169 -8.84 45.72 -33.76
#